data_AF-R1G3H3-F1
#
_entry.id   AF-R1G3H3-F1
#
_cell.length_a   1.000
_cell.length_b   1.000
_cell.length_c   1.000
_cell.angle_alpha   90.00
_cell.angle_beta   90.00
_cell.angle_gamma   90.00
#
_symmetry.space_group_name_H-M   'P 1'
#
loop_
_entity.id
_entity.type
_entity.pdbx_description
1 polymer ?
#
loop_
_entity_poly.entity_id
_entity_poly.type
_entity_poly.pdbx_seq_one_letter_code
_entity_poly.pdbx_strand_id
1 'polypeptide(L)'
;MRNSYIIEIRPILEKYKLKQIMRKVRYLSHLKVHRVPHITLIYNFRPLVAPLKIMEVIKEVSNKYSNLEFYYYKYEIKKGKKGYTIALGIRPNNELFQFREDLYKSLKNYIIERSDSKFYNENFWFHAAISFHLSSKVVKNILNNKEIIQILSRFLYKAEVLRITLVNAGKIVYEYDVLNRKILNRREALSLVELEKTYKKYRENFLKIEVDPKNLDKIWFIADTHFGHKNIIKYSARPFVDVTTMNEYIKNKWNEMISNDDIVYIVGDFARRDFKKYFNSLNGKKIFIQGNHDPPAIGVKQLELQINNYKFIISHYPTNLNSYNTWLIHGHVHNNRLREYPFINSKKKTINVGVDVTKFYPVNLKWILDLIETESNYLYLPHKII
;
A
#
# COMPACT_ATOMS: atom_id res chain seq x y z
N MET A 1 17.92 -14.19 -26.87
CA MET A 1 19.26 -14.13 -26.23
C MET A 1 19.22 -15.01 -24.99
N ARG A 2 20.00 -16.09 -24.98
CA ARG A 2 20.28 -16.82 -23.73
C ARG A 2 21.10 -15.87 -22.84
N ASN A 3 20.80 -15.79 -21.54
CA ASN A 3 21.49 -14.96 -20.53
C ASN A 3 21.23 -13.44 -20.52
N SER A 4 19.98 -13.01 -20.75
CA SER A 4 19.56 -11.61 -20.48
C SER A 4 19.08 -11.43 -19.04
N TYR A 5 19.52 -10.34 -18.42
CA TYR A 5 19.19 -9.93 -17.06
C TYR A 5 18.38 -8.63 -17.02
N ILE A 6 17.58 -8.49 -15.97
CA ILE A 6 16.81 -7.30 -15.64
C ILE A 6 17.02 -7.01 -14.16
N ILE A 7 17.17 -5.73 -13.79
CA ILE A 7 17.06 -5.28 -12.40
C ILE A 7 15.70 -4.60 -12.27
N GLU A 8 14.90 -5.06 -11.31
CA GLU A 8 13.52 -4.60 -11.13
C GLU A 8 13.15 -4.46 -9.66
N ILE A 9 12.20 -3.58 -9.38
CA ILE A 9 11.46 -3.56 -8.12
C ILE A 9 10.24 -4.46 -8.31
N ARG A 10 10.11 -5.48 -7.46
CA ARG A 10 8.91 -6.32 -7.42
C ARG A 10 7.95 -5.81 -6.36
N PRO A 11 6.70 -5.45 -6.74
CA PRO A 11 5.62 -5.23 -5.80
C PRO A 11 5.50 -6.41 -4.83
N ILE A 12 5.49 -6.09 -3.54
CA ILE A 12 5.33 -7.08 -2.46
C ILE A 12 3.96 -6.87 -1.81
N LEU A 13 3.70 -5.69 -1.26
CA LEU A 13 2.45 -5.38 -0.55
C LEU A 13 1.29 -5.22 -1.55
N GLU A 14 1.46 -4.35 -2.53
CA GLU A 14 0.51 -3.98 -3.55
C GLU A 14 0.34 -5.02 -4.66
N LYS A 15 1.17 -6.07 -4.65
CA LYS A 15 1.18 -7.16 -5.64
C LYS A 15 -0.22 -7.71 -5.96
N TYR A 16 -1.00 -8.02 -4.93
CA TYR A 16 -2.32 -8.62 -5.11
C TYR A 16 -3.35 -7.64 -5.63
N LYS A 17 -3.26 -6.36 -5.21
CA LYS A 17 -4.10 -5.28 -5.76
C LYS A 17 -3.83 -5.07 -7.25
N LEU A 18 -2.55 -5.00 -7.63
CA LEU A 18 -2.13 -4.90 -9.03
C LEU A 18 -2.65 -6.09 -9.85
N LYS A 19 -2.49 -7.32 -9.35
CA LYS A 19 -3.02 -8.51 -10.01
C LYS A 19 -4.54 -8.48 -10.17
N GLN A 20 -5.27 -7.96 -9.18
CA GLN A 20 -6.73 -7.82 -9.26
C GLN A 20 -7.13 -6.86 -10.38
N ILE A 21 -6.47 -5.70 -10.47
CA ILE A 21 -6.68 -4.73 -11.56
C ILE A 21 -6.40 -5.36 -12.90
N MET A 22 -5.23 -6.00 -13.06
CA MET A 22 -4.85 -6.64 -14.32
C MET A 22 -5.81 -7.76 -14.71
N ARG A 23 -6.35 -8.51 -13.75
CA ARG A 23 -7.35 -9.55 -14.00
C ARG A 23 -8.67 -8.96 -14.48
N LYS A 24 -9.13 -7.86 -13.88
CA LYS A 24 -10.33 -7.14 -14.35
C LYS A 24 -10.14 -6.55 -15.74
N VAL A 25 -9.01 -5.89 -15.99
CA VAL A 25 -8.68 -5.37 -17.32
C VAL A 25 -8.65 -6.50 -18.35
N ARG A 26 -7.96 -7.62 -18.07
CA ARG A 26 -7.95 -8.80 -18.93
C ARG A 26 -9.36 -9.31 -19.22
N TYR A 27 -10.22 -9.38 -18.21
CA TYR A 27 -11.60 -9.83 -18.37
C TYR A 27 -12.40 -8.92 -19.31
N LEU A 28 -12.33 -7.60 -19.11
CA LEU A 28 -13.11 -6.61 -19.86
C LEU A 28 -12.58 -6.34 -21.28
N SER A 29 -11.31 -6.64 -21.56
CA SER A 29 -10.64 -6.30 -22.82
C SER A 29 -10.09 -7.49 -23.60
N HIS A 30 -10.11 -8.68 -23.01
CA HIS A 30 -9.46 -9.90 -23.51
C HIS A 30 -7.95 -9.75 -23.78
N LEU A 31 -7.31 -8.71 -23.23
CA LEU A 31 -5.89 -8.45 -23.46
C LEU A 31 -4.99 -9.47 -22.77
N LYS A 32 -3.87 -9.78 -23.42
CA LYS A 32 -2.75 -10.40 -22.75
C LYS A 32 -2.12 -9.41 -21.78
N VAL A 33 -2.33 -9.62 -20.49
CA VAL A 33 -1.71 -8.81 -19.43
C VAL A 33 -0.40 -9.43 -18.96
N HIS A 34 0.48 -8.60 -18.43
CA HIS A 34 1.76 -9.02 -17.85
C HIS A 34 1.52 -10.01 -16.70
N ARG A 35 2.36 -11.03 -16.54
CA ARG A 35 2.15 -12.08 -15.52
C ARG A 35 2.59 -11.63 -14.13
N VAL A 36 3.70 -10.90 -14.07
CA VAL A 36 4.34 -10.42 -12.84
C VAL A 36 4.42 -8.91 -12.90
N PRO A 37 3.59 -8.17 -12.15
CA PRO A 37 3.76 -6.74 -12.01
C PRO A 37 5.17 -6.47 -11.47
N HIS A 38 5.88 -5.52 -12.06
CA HIS A 38 7.22 -5.09 -11.66
C HIS A 38 7.48 -3.69 -12.21
N ILE A 39 8.47 -3.00 -11.64
CA ILE A 39 8.99 -1.73 -12.15
C ILE A 39 10.44 -2.02 -12.55
N THR A 40 10.72 -2.01 -13.85
CA THR A 40 12.09 -2.22 -14.33
C THR A 40 12.94 -1.01 -13.97
N LEU A 41 14.12 -1.20 -13.37
CA LEU A 41 15.12 -0.17 -13.12
C LEU A 41 16.18 -0.13 -14.23
N ILE A 42 16.69 -1.31 -14.59
CA ILE A 42 17.67 -1.53 -15.65
C ILE A 42 17.17 -2.67 -16.54
N TYR A 43 16.88 -2.35 -17.79
CA TYR A 43 16.28 -3.27 -18.74
C TYR A 43 17.34 -4.01 -19.55
N ASN A 44 17.22 -5.34 -19.62
CA ASN A 44 17.81 -6.22 -20.62
C ASN A 44 19.31 -5.99 -20.90
N PHE A 45 20.16 -6.54 -20.03
CA PHE A 45 21.61 -6.49 -20.17
C PHE A 45 22.23 -7.89 -20.03
N ARG A 46 23.49 -8.03 -20.45
CA ARG A 46 24.33 -9.20 -20.17
C ARG A 46 25.43 -8.78 -19.18
N PRO A 47 25.59 -9.46 -18.04
CA PRO A 47 26.68 -9.14 -17.11
C PRO A 47 28.02 -9.64 -17.66
N LEU A 48 29.07 -8.86 -17.40
CA LEU A 48 30.48 -9.21 -17.63
C LEU A 48 31.14 -9.86 -16.39
N VAL A 49 30.45 -9.79 -15.26
CA VAL A 49 30.90 -10.29 -13.96
C VAL A 49 29.88 -11.29 -13.39
N ALA A 50 30.26 -11.97 -12.30
CA ALA A 50 29.34 -12.84 -11.58
C ALA A 50 28.08 -12.06 -11.13
N PRO A 51 26.87 -12.67 -11.14
CA PRO A 51 25.63 -12.00 -10.71
C PRO A 51 25.69 -11.44 -9.28
N LEU A 52 26.48 -12.05 -8.39
CA LEU A 52 26.69 -11.53 -7.04
C LEU A 52 27.38 -10.16 -7.05
N LYS A 53 28.33 -9.92 -7.97
CA LYS A 53 28.98 -8.61 -8.10
C LYS A 53 27.99 -7.51 -8.53
N ILE A 54 27.01 -7.86 -9.38
CA ILE A 54 25.92 -6.94 -9.74
C ILE A 54 25.09 -6.57 -8.50
N MET A 55 24.85 -7.53 -7.59
CA MET A 55 24.15 -7.27 -6.33
C MET A 55 24.94 -6.43 -5.34
N GLU A 56 26.26 -6.59 -5.30
CA GLU A 56 27.13 -5.71 -4.51
C GLU A 56 27.04 -4.26 -4.97
N VAL A 57 27.05 -4.01 -6.28
CA VAL A 57 26.84 -2.65 -6.83
C VAL A 57 25.46 -2.11 -6.45
N ILE A 58 24.40 -2.93 -6.55
CA ILE A 58 23.05 -2.53 -6.10
C ILE A 58 23.06 -2.14 -4.62
N LYS A 59 23.70 -2.95 -3.75
CA LYS A 59 23.82 -2.69 -2.32
C LYS A 59 24.57 -1.38 -2.05
N GLU A 60 25.74 -1.20 -2.65
CA GLU A 60 26.59 -0.01 -2.49
C GLU A 60 25.86 1.27 -2.88
N VAL A 61 25.18 1.28 -4.02
CA VAL A 61 24.40 2.43 -4.48
C VAL A 61 23.18 2.65 -3.59
N SER A 62 22.43 1.59 -3.27
CA SER A 62 21.21 1.68 -2.46
C SER A 62 21.49 2.21 -1.04
N ASN A 63 22.67 1.93 -0.46
CA ASN A 63 23.03 2.38 0.88
C ASN A 63 23.28 3.89 1.00
N LYS A 64 23.37 4.61 -0.13
CA LYS A 64 23.47 6.07 -0.17
C LYS A 64 22.12 6.77 0.06
N TYR A 65 21.03 6.02 -0.03
CA TYR A 65 19.67 6.53 0.01
C TYR A 65 18.95 6.04 1.28
N SER A 66 18.10 6.90 1.81
CA SER A 66 17.39 6.69 3.07
C SER A 66 15.95 6.23 2.84
N ASN A 67 15.31 6.76 1.79
CA ASN A 67 13.89 6.56 1.52
C ASN A 67 13.63 6.44 0.02
N LEU A 68 13.40 5.22 -0.46
CA LEU A 68 13.07 4.93 -1.85
C LEU A 68 11.55 4.78 -2.01
N GLU A 69 10.87 5.92 -2.08
CA GLU A 69 9.40 6.02 -2.12
C GLU A 69 8.88 6.24 -3.54
N PHE A 70 7.68 5.72 -3.84
CA PHE A 70 6.97 6.03 -5.07
C PHE A 70 5.44 5.90 -4.98
N TYR A 71 4.75 6.52 -5.94
CA TYR A 71 3.29 6.42 -6.07
C TYR A 71 2.90 5.80 -7.40
N TYR A 72 1.97 4.85 -7.35
CA TYR A 72 1.08 4.59 -8.48
C TYR A 72 0.04 5.69 -8.51
N TYR A 73 0.05 6.55 -9.53
CA TYR A 73 -0.74 7.79 -9.48
C TYR A 73 -1.77 7.95 -10.60
N LYS A 74 -1.52 7.35 -11.77
CA LYS A 74 -2.42 7.34 -12.92
C LYS A 74 -2.10 6.17 -13.84
N TYR A 75 -2.94 5.95 -14.84
CA TYR A 75 -2.58 5.12 -15.99
C TYR A 75 -1.90 5.96 -17.06
N GLU A 76 -1.02 5.32 -17.83
CA GLU A 76 -0.29 5.92 -18.93
C GLU A 76 -0.29 4.98 -20.13
N ILE A 77 -0.33 5.57 -21.32
CA ILE A 77 -0.19 4.84 -22.59
C ILE A 77 0.94 5.49 -23.37
N LYS A 78 1.96 4.72 -23.72
CA LYS A 78 3.09 5.20 -24.54
C LYS A 78 3.25 4.37 -25.80
N LYS A 79 3.52 5.05 -26.92
CA LYS A 79 3.87 4.42 -28.19
C LYS A 79 5.36 4.07 -28.19
N GLY A 80 5.68 2.81 -28.46
CA GLY A 80 7.03 2.35 -28.73
C GLY A 80 7.16 1.78 -30.14
N LYS A 81 8.34 1.24 -30.46
CA LYS A 81 8.64 0.65 -31.79
C LYS A 81 7.72 -0.51 -32.18
N LYS A 82 7.27 -1.30 -31.18
CA LYS A 82 6.44 -2.50 -31.38
C LYS A 82 4.96 -2.26 -31.03
N GLY A 83 4.48 -1.02 -31.14
CA GLY A 83 3.12 -0.65 -30.76
C GLY A 83 3.04 0.03 -29.39
N TYR A 84 1.88 0.00 -28.76
CA TYR A 84 1.60 0.72 -27.53
C TYR A 84 1.78 -0.15 -26.28
N THR A 85 2.19 0.50 -25.19
CA THR A 85 2.22 -0.08 -23.85
C THR A 85 1.26 0.70 -22.97
N ILE A 86 0.37 -0.01 -22.28
CA ILE A 86 -0.46 0.53 -21.20
C ILE A 86 0.13 0.13 -19.87
N ALA A 87 0.29 1.09 -18.98
CA ALA A 87 0.95 0.90 -17.70
C ALA A 87 0.27 1.73 -16.62
N LEU A 88 0.57 1.39 -15.36
CA LEU A 88 0.39 2.33 -14.27
C LEU A 88 1.64 3.20 -14.20
N GLY A 89 1.45 4.51 -14.32
CA GLY A 89 2.51 5.50 -14.18
C GLY A 89 3.01 5.52 -12.73
N ILE A 90 4.32 5.57 -12.59
CA ILE A 90 4.99 5.67 -11.29
C ILE A 90 5.56 7.07 -11.14
N ARG A 91 5.23 7.72 -10.03
CA ARG A 91 5.87 8.97 -9.61
C ARG A 91 6.89 8.63 -8.51
N PRO A 92 8.19 8.52 -8.82
CA PRO A 92 9.21 8.33 -7.80
C PRO A 92 9.38 9.62 -6.97
N ASN A 93 9.89 9.49 -5.74
CA ASN A 93 10.50 10.63 -5.06
C ASN A 93 11.89 10.94 -5.65
N ASN A 94 12.50 12.05 -5.24
CA ASN A 94 13.81 12.47 -5.75
C ASN A 94 14.91 11.43 -5.48
N GLU A 95 14.89 10.80 -4.31
CA GLU A 95 15.86 9.75 -3.96
C GLU A 95 15.76 8.53 -4.86
N LEU A 96 14.56 8.01 -5.14
CA LEU A 96 14.39 6.86 -6.05
C LEU A 96 14.79 7.21 -7.48
N PHE A 97 14.50 8.45 -7.93
CA PHE A 97 14.96 8.91 -9.24
C PHE A 97 16.50 8.90 -9.31
N GLN A 98 17.17 9.53 -8.34
CA GLN A 98 18.63 9.61 -8.33
C GLN A 98 19.30 8.24 -8.11
N PHE A 99 18.74 7.40 -7.24
CA PHE A 99 19.17 6.02 -7.04
C PHE A 99 19.24 5.26 -8.36
N ARG A 100 18.20 5.39 -9.19
CA ARG A 100 18.14 4.70 -10.46
C ARG A 100 19.22 5.19 -11.42
N GLU A 101 19.46 6.50 -11.48
CA GLU A 101 20.50 7.10 -12.32
C GLU A 101 21.90 6.65 -11.89
N ASP A 102 22.19 6.72 -10.59
CA ASP A 102 23.45 6.29 -10.02
C ASP A 102 23.68 4.80 -10.21
N LEU A 103 22.64 3.98 -10.07
CA LEU A 103 22.70 2.55 -10.30
C LEU A 103 23.09 2.27 -11.76
N TYR A 104 22.44 2.95 -12.71
CA TYR A 104 22.75 2.74 -14.12
C TYR A 104 24.18 3.13 -14.46
N LYS A 105 24.64 4.29 -13.99
CA LYS A 105 26.03 4.77 -14.17
C LYS A 105 27.04 3.78 -13.57
N SER A 106 26.80 3.33 -12.34
CA SER A 106 27.70 2.42 -11.62
C SER A 106 27.81 1.04 -12.29
N LEU A 107 26.77 0.61 -13.01
CA LEU A 107 26.76 -0.67 -13.70
C LEU A 107 27.45 -0.66 -15.07
N LYS A 108 27.77 0.50 -15.66
CA LYS A 108 28.26 0.61 -17.04
C LYS A 108 29.49 -0.23 -17.35
N ASN A 109 30.40 -0.39 -16.38
CA ASN A 109 31.62 -1.19 -16.55
C ASN A 109 31.41 -2.69 -16.32
N TYR A 110 30.22 -3.10 -15.85
CA TYR A 110 29.91 -4.47 -15.47
C TYR A 110 28.90 -5.15 -16.41
N ILE A 111 28.34 -4.42 -17.37
CA ILE A 111 27.26 -4.91 -18.24
C ILE A 111 27.50 -4.56 -19.71
N ILE A 112 26.98 -5.40 -20.60
CA ILE A 112 26.82 -5.11 -22.03
C ILE A 112 25.33 -4.98 -22.33
N GLU A 113 24.97 -3.95 -23.09
CA GLU A 113 23.61 -3.66 -23.52
C GLU A 113 23.53 -3.66 -25.05
N ARG A 114 22.38 -4.07 -25.58
CA ARG A 114 22.04 -3.80 -26.98
C ARG A 114 21.67 -2.33 -27.15
N SER A 115 21.78 -1.79 -28.37
CA SER A 115 21.41 -0.41 -28.68
C SER A 115 19.98 -0.03 -28.29
N ASP A 116 19.01 -0.92 -28.49
CA ASP A 116 17.61 -0.70 -28.10
C ASP A 116 17.41 -0.67 -26.57
N SER A 117 18.17 -1.48 -25.85
CA SER A 117 18.12 -1.58 -24.39
C SER A 117 18.84 -0.39 -23.74
N LYS A 118 19.99 0.01 -24.30
CA LYS A 118 20.71 1.23 -23.92
C LYS A 118 19.83 2.47 -24.11
N PHE A 119 19.19 2.62 -25.27
CA PHE A 119 18.27 3.74 -25.52
C PHE A 119 17.13 3.79 -24.50
N TYR A 120 16.53 2.64 -24.17
CA TYR A 120 15.48 2.56 -23.15
C TYR A 120 16.00 2.95 -21.76
N ASN A 121 17.20 2.50 -21.40
CA ASN A 121 17.79 2.82 -20.10
C ASN A 121 18.26 4.29 -20.02
N GLU A 122 18.63 4.93 -21.13
CA GLU A 122 18.94 6.36 -21.16
C GLU A 122 17.68 7.24 -21.19
N ASN A 123 16.59 6.76 -21.80
CA ASN A 123 15.30 7.47 -21.91
C ASN A 123 14.24 6.84 -21.01
N PHE A 124 14.55 6.78 -19.73
CA PHE A 124 13.85 5.92 -18.80
C PHE A 124 12.43 6.37 -18.46
N TRP A 125 11.59 5.38 -18.20
CA TRP A 125 10.20 5.57 -17.84
C TRP A 125 9.86 4.72 -16.63
N PHE A 126 9.65 5.37 -15.48
CA PHE A 126 9.11 4.72 -14.28
C PHE A 126 7.67 4.29 -14.52
N HIS A 127 7.44 2.98 -14.64
CA HIS A 127 6.11 2.43 -14.88
C HIS A 127 5.99 0.97 -14.43
N ALA A 128 4.76 0.53 -14.18
CA ALA A 128 4.42 -0.89 -14.04
C ALA A 128 3.52 -1.31 -15.20
N ALA A 129 4.07 -2.07 -16.15
CA ALA A 129 3.36 -2.45 -17.37
C ALA A 129 2.15 -3.37 -17.07
N ILE A 130 1.00 -3.01 -17.63
CA ILE A 130 -0.21 -3.84 -17.60
C ILE A 130 -0.24 -4.74 -18.84
N SER A 131 -0.06 -4.16 -20.03
CA SER A 131 -0.06 -4.86 -21.31
C SER A 131 0.78 -4.07 -22.33
N PHE A 132 1.30 -4.75 -23.34
CA PHE A 132 2.28 -4.22 -24.29
C PHE A 132 2.09 -4.83 -25.67
N HIS A 133 2.73 -4.24 -26.68
CA HIS A 133 2.58 -4.58 -28.11
C HIS A 133 1.14 -4.41 -28.63
N LEU A 134 0.44 -3.39 -28.14
CA LEU A 134 -0.93 -3.11 -28.52
C LEU A 134 -1.00 -2.33 -29.84
N SER A 135 -2.02 -2.59 -30.66
CA SER A 135 -2.32 -1.76 -31.83
C SER A 135 -3.08 -0.48 -31.45
N SER A 136 -3.08 0.52 -32.33
CA SER A 136 -3.86 1.75 -32.13
C SER A 136 -5.36 1.48 -31.96
N LYS A 137 -5.92 0.53 -32.71
CA LYS A 137 -7.33 0.10 -32.60
C LYS A 137 -7.64 -0.42 -31.20
N VAL A 138 -6.76 -1.27 -30.64
CA VAL A 138 -6.93 -1.82 -29.29
C VAL A 138 -6.88 -0.71 -28.24
N VAL A 139 -5.93 0.22 -28.36
CA VAL A 139 -5.84 1.37 -27.46
C VAL A 139 -7.11 2.22 -27.49
N LYS A 140 -7.65 2.50 -28.68
CA LYS A 140 -8.91 3.25 -28.83
C LYS A 140 -10.08 2.53 -28.13
N ASN A 141 -10.17 1.21 -28.25
CA ASN A 141 -11.19 0.42 -27.55
C ASN A 141 -11.06 0.50 -26.02
N ILE A 142 -9.83 0.47 -25.48
CA ILE A 142 -9.59 0.64 -24.05
C ILE A 142 -10.05 2.02 -23.58
N LEU A 143 -9.67 3.08 -24.32
CA LEU A 143 -10.00 4.46 -23.98
C LEU A 143 -11.51 4.73 -24.02
N ASN A 144 -12.24 4.03 -24.89
CA ASN A 144 -13.69 4.13 -24.98
C ASN A 144 -14.44 3.30 -23.93
N ASN A 145 -13.75 2.39 -23.22
CA ASN A 145 -14.37 1.57 -22.18
C ASN A 145 -14.30 2.29 -20.82
N LYS A 146 -15.41 2.93 -20.43
CA LYS A 146 -15.51 3.69 -19.17
C LYS A 146 -15.15 2.87 -17.93
N GLU A 147 -15.51 1.58 -17.89
CA GLU A 147 -15.23 0.72 -16.74
C GLU A 147 -13.72 0.46 -16.59
N ILE A 148 -13.03 0.15 -17.68
CA ILE A 148 -11.57 -0.03 -17.67
C ILE A 148 -10.89 1.26 -17.22
N ILE A 149 -11.27 2.40 -17.79
CA ILE A 149 -10.69 3.70 -17.43
C ILE A 149 -10.95 4.05 -15.97
N GLN A 150 -12.12 3.71 -15.43
CA GLN A 150 -12.43 3.92 -14.03
C GLN A 150 -11.59 3.03 -13.11
N ILE A 151 -11.39 1.75 -13.46
CA ILE A 151 -10.52 0.84 -12.70
C ILE A 151 -9.08 1.37 -12.66
N LEU A 152 -8.58 1.82 -13.80
CA LEU A 152 -7.21 2.28 -13.96
C LEU A 152 -6.96 3.64 -13.32
N SER A 153 -7.90 4.58 -13.45
CA SER A 153 -7.77 5.94 -12.91
C SER A 153 -7.91 6.00 -11.38
N ARG A 154 -8.68 5.08 -10.79
CA ARG A 154 -8.87 5.01 -9.33
C ARG A 154 -7.67 4.45 -8.58
N PHE A 155 -6.77 3.74 -9.25
CA PHE A 155 -5.65 3.11 -8.55
C PHE A 155 -4.65 4.16 -8.06
N LEU A 156 -4.64 4.35 -6.75
CA LEU A 156 -3.67 5.15 -6.02
C LEU A 156 -3.08 4.25 -4.94
N TYR A 157 -1.75 4.12 -4.94
CA TYR A 157 -1.06 3.40 -3.88
C TYR A 157 0.31 4.03 -3.65
N LYS A 158 0.57 4.40 -2.39
CA LYS A 158 1.90 4.82 -1.91
C LYS A 158 2.69 3.57 -1.56
N ALA A 159 3.85 3.39 -2.18
CA ALA A 159 4.71 2.23 -2.00
C ALA A 159 6.14 2.62 -1.67
N GLU A 160 6.84 1.70 -1.01
CA GLU A 160 8.26 1.79 -0.69
C GLU A 160 9.00 0.66 -1.40
N VAL A 161 10.24 0.90 -1.85
CA VAL A 161 11.09 -0.15 -2.40
C VAL A 161 11.58 -1.04 -1.27
N LEU A 162 10.87 -2.16 -1.05
CA LEU A 162 11.26 -3.14 -0.03
C LEU A 162 12.43 -4.01 -0.49
N ARG A 163 12.40 -4.43 -1.76
CA ARG A 163 13.43 -5.29 -2.36
C ARG A 163 13.71 -4.93 -3.81
N ILE A 164 14.98 -5.03 -4.19
CA ILE A 164 15.46 -4.89 -5.57
C ILE A 164 15.89 -6.27 -6.07
N THR A 165 15.33 -6.72 -7.18
CA THR A 165 15.48 -8.09 -7.69
C THR A 165 16.36 -8.10 -8.93
N LEU A 166 17.39 -8.95 -8.93
CA LEU A 166 18.10 -9.34 -10.15
C LEU A 166 17.45 -10.59 -10.75
N VAL A 167 16.99 -10.47 -11.99
CA VAL A 167 16.20 -11.49 -12.68
C VAL A 167 16.93 -11.98 -13.92
N ASN A 168 16.92 -13.29 -14.15
CA ASN A 168 17.37 -13.91 -15.38
C ASN A 168 16.29 -14.84 -15.91
N ALA A 169 15.91 -14.68 -17.19
CA ALA A 169 14.86 -15.48 -17.83
C ALA A 169 13.55 -15.57 -16.99
N GLY A 170 13.16 -14.46 -16.35
CA GLY A 170 11.96 -14.36 -15.51
C GLY A 170 12.10 -14.96 -14.10
N LYS A 171 13.24 -15.56 -13.76
CA LYS A 171 13.51 -16.16 -12.45
C LYS A 171 14.39 -15.23 -11.60
N ILE A 172 14.04 -15.08 -10.32
CA ILE A 172 14.89 -14.44 -9.31
C ILE A 172 16.23 -15.17 -9.26
N VAL A 173 17.32 -14.41 -9.39
CA VAL A 173 18.69 -14.87 -9.13
C VAL A 173 19.07 -14.47 -7.71
N TYR A 174 18.96 -13.17 -7.41
CA TYR A 174 19.18 -12.58 -6.09
C TYR A 174 18.15 -11.47 -5.84
N GLU A 175 17.96 -11.13 -4.57
CA GLU A 175 17.30 -9.91 -4.13
C GLU A 175 18.20 -9.14 -3.17
N TYR A 176 18.10 -7.82 -3.17
CA TYR A 176 18.60 -6.98 -2.09
C TYR A 176 17.41 -6.51 -1.28
N ASP A 177 17.35 -6.91 -0.01
CA ASP A 177 16.41 -6.37 0.97
C ASP A 177 16.94 -5.01 1.43
N VAL A 178 16.27 -3.95 0.95
CA VAL A 178 16.69 -2.56 1.18
C VAL A 178 16.59 -2.20 2.65
N LEU A 179 15.53 -2.67 3.33
CA LEU A 179 15.27 -2.32 4.72
C LEU A 179 16.21 -3.05 5.70
N ASN A 180 16.53 -4.30 5.41
CA ASN A 180 17.46 -5.10 6.22
C ASN A 180 18.92 -5.01 5.74
N ARG A 181 19.19 -4.27 4.65
CA ARG A 181 20.50 -4.13 4.00
C ARG A 181 21.19 -5.47 3.72
N LYS A 182 20.41 -6.47 3.28
CA LYS A 182 20.86 -7.86 3.11
C LYS A 182 20.68 -8.33 1.67
N ILE A 183 21.72 -8.92 1.09
CA ILE A 183 21.61 -9.68 -0.17
C ILE A 183 21.05 -11.07 0.16
N LEU A 184 20.00 -11.46 -0.56
CA LEU A 184 19.31 -12.72 -0.44
C LEU A 184 19.57 -13.56 -1.69
N ASN A 185 20.03 -14.78 -1.52
CA ASN A 185 20.01 -15.75 -2.61
C ASN A 185 18.57 -16.14 -2.98
N ARG A 186 18.38 -16.87 -4.07
CA ARG A 186 17.04 -17.29 -4.53
C ARG A 186 16.21 -18.01 -3.46
N ARG A 187 16.81 -18.92 -2.66
CA ARG A 187 16.10 -19.66 -1.62
C ARG A 187 15.62 -18.72 -0.52
N GLU A 188 16.48 -17.81 -0.08
CA GLU A 188 16.16 -16.80 0.92
C GLU A 188 15.11 -15.79 0.41
N ALA A 189 15.24 -15.32 -0.83
CA ALA A 189 14.29 -14.40 -1.45
C ALA A 189 12.85 -14.96 -1.49
N LEU A 190 12.72 -16.28 -1.66
CA LEU A 190 11.43 -16.99 -1.67
C LEU A 190 10.93 -17.41 -0.27
N SER A 191 11.71 -17.17 0.79
CA SER A 191 11.38 -17.56 2.16
C SER A 191 10.39 -16.60 2.81
N LEU A 192 9.34 -17.17 3.44
CA LEU A 192 8.43 -16.39 4.28
C LEU A 192 9.12 -15.83 5.53
N VAL A 193 10.17 -16.49 6.02
CA VAL A 193 10.93 -16.00 7.19
C VAL A 193 11.65 -14.70 6.84
N GLU A 194 12.31 -14.64 5.69
CA GLU A 194 12.97 -13.41 5.25
C GLU A 194 11.95 -12.34 4.87
N LEU A 195 10.80 -12.72 4.29
CA LEU A 195 9.71 -11.76 4.02
C LEU A 195 9.16 -11.14 5.30
N GLU A 196 8.99 -11.92 6.37
CA GLU A 196 8.53 -11.38 7.65
C GLU A 196 9.56 -10.43 8.28
N LYS A 197 10.87 -10.68 8.11
CA LYS A 197 11.90 -9.69 8.51
C LYS A 197 11.77 -8.38 7.73
N THR A 198 11.53 -8.44 6.43
CA THR A 198 11.24 -7.25 5.61
C THR A 198 9.99 -6.52 6.12
N TYR A 199 8.89 -7.23 6.38
CA TYR A 199 7.67 -6.63 6.89
C TYR A 199 7.82 -6.06 8.30
N LYS A 200 8.56 -6.71 9.19
CA LYS A 200 8.86 -6.16 10.51
C LYS A 200 9.55 -4.81 10.41
N LYS A 201 10.60 -4.69 9.60
CA LYS A 201 11.26 -3.40 9.33
C LYS A 201 10.34 -2.38 8.67
N TYR A 202 9.47 -2.82 7.76
CA TYR A 202 8.47 -1.93 7.18
C TYR A 202 7.54 -1.33 8.25
N ARG A 203 7.04 -2.16 9.17
CA ARG A 203 6.16 -1.70 10.26
C ARG A 203 6.89 -0.74 11.20
N GLU A 204 8.13 -1.06 11.57
CA GLU A 204 8.99 -0.19 12.41
C GLU A 204 9.23 1.18 11.77
N ASN A 205 9.55 1.22 10.47
CA ASN A 205 9.95 2.45 9.79
C ASN A 205 8.77 3.31 9.34
N PHE A 206 7.67 2.70 8.87
CA PHE A 206 6.63 3.42 8.13
C PHE A 206 5.26 3.43 8.82
N LEU A 207 5.01 2.50 9.75
CA LEU A 207 3.72 2.42 10.44
C LEU A 207 3.75 2.94 11.87
N LYS A 208 4.93 3.09 12.48
CA LYS A 208 5.03 3.76 13.78
C LYS A 208 4.45 5.17 13.70
N ILE A 209 3.85 5.63 14.80
CA ILE A 209 3.45 7.02 14.99
C ILE A 209 4.15 7.57 16.24
N GLU A 210 4.39 8.86 16.25
CA GLU A 210 4.82 9.63 17.41
C GLU A 210 3.58 10.24 18.06
N VAL A 211 3.41 9.98 19.35
CA VAL A 211 2.25 10.42 20.15
C VAL A 211 2.77 11.07 21.42
N ASP A 212 2.20 12.23 21.80
CA ASP A 212 2.31 12.75 23.15
C ASP A 212 1.21 12.14 24.04
N PRO A 213 1.55 11.26 25.00
CA PRO A 213 0.56 10.61 25.84
C PRO A 213 -0.09 11.55 26.86
N LYS A 214 0.44 12.75 27.10
CA LYS A 214 -0.06 13.67 28.14
C LYS A 214 -1.32 14.43 27.73
N ASN A 215 -1.74 14.33 26.47
CA ASN A 215 -2.83 15.15 25.91
C ASN A 215 -3.85 14.31 25.13
N LEU A 216 -4.21 13.13 25.66
CA LEU A 216 -5.17 12.22 25.03
C LEU A 216 -6.55 12.31 25.69
N ASP A 217 -7.59 12.23 24.88
CA ASP A 217 -8.96 12.04 25.36
C ASP A 217 -9.19 10.57 25.76
N LYS A 218 -10.26 10.28 26.50
CA LYS A 218 -10.69 8.92 26.84
C LYS A 218 -11.48 8.24 25.71
N ILE A 219 -11.86 8.98 24.67
CA ILE A 219 -12.65 8.47 23.54
C ILE A 219 -11.75 8.08 22.36
N TRP A 220 -11.95 6.84 21.88
CA TRP A 220 -11.21 6.23 20.79
C TRP A 220 -12.13 5.64 19.73
N PHE A 221 -11.63 5.59 18.49
CA PHE A 221 -12.35 5.04 17.33
C PHE A 221 -11.46 4.07 16.56
N ILE A 222 -12.03 2.98 16.07
CA ILE A 222 -11.33 2.02 15.21
C ILE A 222 -12.32 1.17 14.42
N ALA A 223 -11.99 0.84 13.18
CA ALA A 223 -12.78 -0.06 12.33
C ALA A 223 -11.94 -1.11 11.63
N ASP A 224 -12.61 -2.13 11.10
CA ASP A 224 -12.06 -3.04 10.10
C ASP A 224 -10.84 -3.84 10.59
N THR A 225 -10.73 -4.10 11.89
CA THR A 225 -9.65 -4.90 12.47
C THR A 225 -9.59 -6.28 11.82
N HIS A 226 -10.76 -6.85 11.49
CA HIS A 226 -10.90 -8.13 10.81
C HIS A 226 -10.06 -9.24 11.47
N PHE A 227 -10.09 -9.32 12.80
CA PHE A 227 -9.37 -10.35 13.51
C PHE A 227 -9.75 -11.74 12.98
N GLY A 228 -8.74 -12.57 12.74
CA GLY A 228 -8.92 -13.93 12.21
C GLY A 228 -9.25 -14.00 10.70
N HIS A 229 -9.18 -12.89 9.96
CA HIS A 229 -9.48 -12.87 8.52
C HIS A 229 -8.23 -12.92 7.63
N LYS A 230 -7.68 -14.10 7.34
CA LYS A 230 -6.44 -14.24 6.52
C LYS A 230 -6.47 -13.52 5.16
N ASN A 231 -7.62 -13.47 4.48
CA ASN A 231 -7.71 -12.88 3.14
C ASN A 231 -7.58 -11.34 3.14
N ILE A 232 -7.85 -10.67 4.27
CA ILE A 232 -7.76 -9.21 4.35
C ILE A 232 -6.33 -8.71 4.11
N ILE A 233 -5.33 -9.51 4.48
CA ILE A 233 -3.91 -9.20 4.28
C ILE A 233 -3.64 -8.88 2.81
N LYS A 234 -4.11 -9.75 1.90
CA LYS A 234 -3.92 -9.57 0.46
C LYS A 234 -4.82 -8.50 -0.11
N TYR A 235 -6.05 -8.40 0.40
CA TYR A 235 -7.06 -7.46 -0.10
C TYR A 235 -6.68 -6.00 0.17
N SER A 236 -6.20 -5.71 1.39
CA SER A 236 -5.80 -4.36 1.82
C SER A 236 -4.29 -4.11 1.74
N ALA A 237 -3.50 -5.09 1.26
CA ALA A 237 -2.04 -5.03 1.24
C ALA A 237 -1.43 -4.78 2.63
N ARG A 238 -1.91 -5.51 3.65
CA ARG A 238 -1.37 -5.42 5.02
C ARG A 238 0.01 -6.10 5.09
N PRO A 239 1.01 -5.52 5.78
CA PRO A 239 2.38 -6.01 5.80
C PRO A 239 2.57 -7.15 6.82
N PHE A 240 1.92 -8.29 6.55
CA PHE A 240 2.03 -9.49 7.38
C PHE A 240 2.11 -10.74 6.50
N VAL A 241 2.95 -11.70 6.88
CA VAL A 241 3.00 -12.99 6.17
C VAL A 241 1.81 -13.89 6.50
N ASP A 242 1.20 -13.70 7.68
CA ASP A 242 0.09 -14.52 8.17
C ASP A 242 -0.86 -13.74 9.11
N VAL A 243 -2.01 -14.37 9.39
CA VAL A 243 -3.09 -13.79 10.19
C VAL A 243 -2.78 -13.72 11.68
N THR A 244 -1.97 -14.64 12.21
CA THR A 244 -1.58 -14.67 13.61
C THR A 244 -0.71 -13.46 13.93
N THR A 245 0.33 -13.23 13.11
CA THR A 245 1.22 -12.07 13.22
C THR A 245 0.45 -10.75 13.07
N MET A 246 -0.50 -10.68 12.13
CA MET A 246 -1.38 -9.52 11.97
C MET A 246 -2.23 -9.25 13.22
N ASN A 247 -2.90 -10.27 13.74
CA ASN A 247 -3.80 -10.12 14.89
C ASN A 247 -3.03 -9.68 16.14
N GLU A 248 -1.87 -10.29 16.43
CA GLU A 248 -1.05 -9.86 17.57
C GLU A 248 -0.53 -8.44 17.41
N TYR A 249 -0.14 -8.03 16.20
CA TYR A 249 0.27 -6.65 15.95
C TYR A 249 -0.86 -5.65 16.23
N ILE A 250 -2.07 -5.89 15.70
CA ILE A 250 -3.23 -5.00 15.91
C ILE A 250 -3.61 -4.96 17.40
N LYS A 251 -3.64 -6.12 18.07
CA LYS A 251 -3.92 -6.21 19.51
C LYS A 251 -2.90 -5.44 20.35
N ASN A 252 -1.62 -5.55 20.02
CA ASN A 252 -0.58 -4.79 20.72
C ASN A 252 -0.73 -3.29 20.50
N LYS A 253 -1.02 -2.84 19.27
CA LYS A 253 -1.28 -1.43 18.99
C LYS A 253 -2.53 -0.88 19.67
N TRP A 254 -3.55 -1.72 19.84
CA TRP A 254 -4.70 -1.37 20.65
C TRP A 254 -4.33 -1.17 22.12
N ASN A 255 -3.73 -2.18 22.75
CA ASN A 255 -3.46 -2.18 24.19
C ASN A 255 -2.32 -1.24 24.60
N GLU A 256 -1.45 -0.84 23.65
CA GLU A 256 -0.46 0.22 23.82
C GLU A 256 -1.12 1.59 24.03
N MET A 257 -2.27 1.84 23.39
CA MET A 257 -2.92 3.14 23.36
C MET A 257 -4.11 3.26 24.33
N ILE A 258 -4.79 2.15 24.60
CA ILE A 258 -6.09 2.13 25.28
C ILE A 258 -5.92 1.55 26.69
N SER A 259 -6.37 2.30 27.68
CA SER A 259 -6.52 1.88 29.07
C SER A 259 -7.89 1.22 29.32
N ASN A 260 -8.10 0.64 30.50
CA ASN A 260 -9.38 -0.02 30.83
C ASN A 260 -10.54 0.95 31.07
N ASP A 261 -10.25 2.22 31.38
CA ASP A 261 -11.25 3.25 31.64
C ASP A 261 -11.72 4.00 30.39
N ASP A 262 -10.99 3.84 29.29
CA ASP A 262 -11.29 4.46 28.00
C ASP A 262 -12.53 3.87 27.34
N ILE A 263 -13.17 4.67 26.51
CA ILE A 263 -14.31 4.28 25.67
C ILE A 263 -13.82 4.10 24.25
N VAL A 264 -14.11 2.94 23.66
CA VAL A 264 -13.70 2.60 22.31
C VAL A 264 -14.92 2.32 21.44
N TYR A 265 -15.16 3.19 20.47
CA TYR A 265 -16.14 2.97 19.42
C TYR A 265 -15.54 2.06 18.34
N ILE A 266 -16.04 0.83 18.27
CA ILE A 266 -15.69 -0.15 17.24
C ILE A 266 -16.63 0.06 16.06
N VAL A 267 -16.14 0.69 15.01
CA VAL A 267 -16.91 1.14 13.85
C VAL A 267 -17.01 0.03 12.79
N GLY A 268 -17.39 -1.16 13.25
CA GLY A 268 -17.69 -2.35 12.47
C GLY A 268 -16.50 -3.21 12.05
N ASP A 269 -16.82 -4.42 11.62
CA ASP A 269 -15.94 -5.44 11.04
C ASP A 269 -14.79 -5.83 11.96
N PHE A 270 -15.13 -6.10 13.22
CA PHE A 270 -14.19 -6.36 14.30
C PHE A 270 -13.44 -7.67 14.12
N ALA A 271 -14.16 -8.78 13.99
CA ALA A 271 -13.57 -10.11 13.94
C ALA A 271 -14.35 -11.05 13.02
N ARG A 272 -13.64 -11.74 12.13
CA ARG A 272 -14.19 -12.78 11.25
C ARG A 272 -14.29 -14.13 11.95
N ARG A 273 -13.43 -14.37 12.95
CA ARG A 273 -13.32 -15.59 13.76
C ARG A 273 -12.88 -15.23 15.19
N ASP A 274 -13.16 -16.12 16.13
CA ASP A 274 -12.75 -16.01 17.54
C ASP A 274 -13.12 -14.66 18.21
N PHE A 275 -14.30 -14.13 17.89
CA PHE A 275 -14.76 -12.81 18.36
C PHE A 275 -14.56 -12.61 19.87
N LYS A 276 -15.06 -13.54 20.69
CA LYS A 276 -14.96 -13.49 22.16
C LYS A 276 -13.51 -13.47 22.65
N LYS A 277 -12.62 -14.23 22.00
CA LYS A 277 -11.19 -14.28 22.34
C LYS A 277 -10.57 -12.90 22.18
N TYR A 278 -10.77 -12.25 21.03
CA TYR A 278 -10.21 -10.92 20.80
C TYR A 278 -10.87 -9.86 21.68
N PHE A 279 -12.21 -9.88 21.79
CA PHE A 279 -12.97 -8.94 22.63
C PHE A 279 -12.47 -8.91 24.09
N ASN A 280 -12.25 -10.09 24.69
CA ASN A 280 -11.80 -10.22 26.08
C ASN A 280 -10.33 -9.84 26.28
N SER A 281 -9.51 -9.87 25.22
CA SER A 281 -8.06 -9.61 25.30
C SER A 281 -7.66 -8.14 25.09
N LEU A 282 -8.62 -7.28 24.78
CA LEU A 282 -8.40 -5.88 24.45
C LEU A 282 -8.88 -4.98 25.57
N ASN A 283 -8.13 -3.91 25.85
CA ASN A 283 -8.48 -2.92 26.88
C ASN A 283 -9.68 -2.06 26.45
N GLY A 284 -10.26 -1.35 27.42
CA GLY A 284 -11.29 -0.33 27.23
C GLY A 284 -12.73 -0.86 27.20
N LYS A 285 -13.68 0.05 27.42
CA LYS A 285 -15.13 -0.15 27.35
C LYS A 285 -15.56 -0.01 25.89
N LYS A 286 -16.04 -1.10 25.29
CA LYS A 286 -16.23 -1.20 23.84
C LYS A 286 -17.70 -0.96 23.47
N ILE A 287 -17.93 0.02 22.60
CA ILE A 287 -19.24 0.34 22.02
C ILE A 287 -19.21 -0.06 20.54
N PHE A 288 -20.08 -0.98 20.14
CA PHE A 288 -20.11 -1.46 18.77
C PHE A 288 -21.07 -0.63 17.91
N ILE A 289 -20.57 -0.26 16.72
CA ILE A 289 -21.38 0.13 15.58
C ILE A 289 -21.32 -1.02 14.58
N GLN A 290 -22.49 -1.53 14.19
CA GLN A 290 -22.64 -2.76 13.42
C GLN A 290 -21.93 -2.69 12.06
N GLY A 291 -20.92 -3.56 11.86
CA GLY A 291 -20.34 -3.85 10.56
C GLY A 291 -21.09 -4.94 9.80
N ASN A 292 -20.77 -5.10 8.51
CA ASN A 292 -21.42 -6.08 7.64
C ASN A 292 -20.84 -7.50 7.77
N HIS A 293 -19.66 -7.63 8.37
CA HIS A 293 -19.03 -8.90 8.69
C HIS A 293 -19.11 -9.28 10.17
N ASP A 294 -19.73 -8.44 10.99
CA ASP A 294 -19.96 -8.70 12.40
C ASP A 294 -21.20 -9.60 12.63
N PRO A 295 -21.29 -10.28 13.78
CA PRO A 295 -22.52 -10.92 14.21
C PRO A 295 -23.71 -9.93 14.18
N PRO A 296 -24.90 -10.36 13.72
CA PRO A 296 -26.08 -9.49 13.71
C PRO A 296 -26.41 -8.97 15.11
N ALA A 297 -26.82 -7.70 15.19
CA ALA A 297 -27.27 -7.03 16.41
C ALA A 297 -26.21 -6.93 17.53
N ILE A 298 -24.92 -7.00 17.21
CA ILE A 298 -23.84 -6.80 18.19
C ILE A 298 -23.73 -5.34 18.67
N GLY A 299 -24.27 -4.41 17.87
CA GLY A 299 -24.21 -2.98 18.12
C GLY A 299 -25.28 -2.22 17.35
N VAL A 300 -25.31 -0.90 17.54
CA VAL A 300 -26.24 -0.02 16.82
C VAL A 300 -25.77 0.19 15.38
N LYS A 301 -26.68 0.48 14.45
CA LYS A 301 -26.30 0.76 13.05
C LYS A 301 -25.60 2.10 12.89
N GLN A 302 -26.01 3.07 13.69
CA GLN A 302 -25.50 4.44 13.67
C GLN A 302 -25.62 5.03 15.08
N LEU A 303 -24.67 5.87 15.45
CA LEU A 303 -24.68 6.63 16.71
C LEU A 303 -24.38 8.10 16.44
N GLU A 304 -25.04 9.00 17.17
CA GLU A 304 -24.74 10.43 17.15
C GLU A 304 -23.93 10.79 18.41
N LEU A 305 -22.88 11.58 18.22
CA LEU A 305 -22.00 12.04 19.28
C LEU A 305 -21.77 13.54 19.11
N GLN A 306 -22.24 14.32 20.08
CA GLN A 306 -22.04 15.76 20.14
C GLN A 306 -20.90 16.05 21.13
N ILE A 307 -19.83 16.66 20.64
CA ILE A 307 -18.66 17.04 21.46
C ILE A 307 -18.28 18.47 21.09
N ASN A 308 -18.24 19.36 22.08
CA ASN A 308 -18.02 20.80 21.87
C ASN A 308 -18.98 21.31 20.78
N ASN A 309 -18.44 21.99 19.76
CA ASN A 309 -19.19 22.53 18.63
C ASN A 309 -19.31 21.55 17.45
N TYR A 310 -18.81 20.32 17.60
CA TYR A 310 -18.82 19.31 16.55
C TYR A 310 -19.91 18.27 16.78
N LYS A 311 -20.65 17.99 15.71
CA LYS A 311 -21.56 16.87 15.62
C LYS A 311 -20.92 15.76 14.80
N PHE A 312 -20.80 14.58 15.39
CA PHE A 312 -20.32 13.37 14.71
C PHE A 312 -21.46 12.38 14.54
N ILE A 313 -21.57 11.84 13.34
CA ILE A 313 -22.33 10.62 13.07
C ILE A 313 -21.31 9.49 12.92
N ILE A 314 -21.52 8.40 13.64
CA ILE A 314 -20.67 7.22 13.60
C ILE A 314 -21.47 6.10 12.93
N SER A 315 -20.98 5.61 11.81
CA SER A 315 -21.60 4.52 11.05
C SER A 315 -20.51 3.71 10.36
N HIS A 316 -20.64 2.39 10.31
CA HIS A 316 -19.66 1.57 9.59
C HIS A 316 -19.56 1.96 8.10
N TYR A 317 -20.70 2.20 7.45
CA TYR A 317 -20.74 2.54 6.03
C TYR A 317 -20.56 4.04 5.81
N PRO A 318 -19.78 4.45 4.80
CA PRO A 318 -19.65 5.85 4.44
C PRO A 318 -20.91 6.34 3.70
N THR A 319 -21.89 6.80 4.46
CA THR A 319 -23.12 7.42 3.95
C THR A 319 -22.91 8.90 3.63
N ASN A 320 -23.74 9.48 2.77
CA ASN A 320 -23.71 10.92 2.54
C ASN A 320 -24.52 11.61 3.63
N LEU A 321 -23.91 12.55 4.35
CA LEU A 321 -24.60 13.37 5.34
C LEU A 321 -25.08 14.64 4.65
N ASN A 322 -26.40 14.81 4.51
CA ASN A 322 -26.99 16.06 4.00
C ASN A 322 -27.01 17.15 5.10
N SER A 323 -25.89 17.38 5.78
CA SER A 323 -25.78 18.37 6.86
C SER A 323 -24.42 19.06 6.83
N TYR A 324 -24.44 20.39 6.71
CA TYR A 324 -23.23 21.20 6.52
C TYR A 324 -22.30 21.17 7.74
N ASN A 325 -22.80 20.95 8.96
CA ASN A 325 -21.98 21.01 10.19
C ASN A 325 -21.79 19.66 10.88
N THR A 326 -21.86 18.56 10.13
CA THR A 326 -21.75 17.20 10.67
C THR A 326 -20.59 16.45 10.03
N TRP A 327 -19.78 15.79 10.85
CA TRP A 327 -18.73 14.89 10.41
C TRP A 327 -19.19 13.43 10.47
N LEU A 328 -18.79 12.62 9.49
CA LEU A 328 -19.01 11.18 9.49
C LEU A 328 -17.74 10.44 9.90
N ILE A 329 -17.79 9.69 11.00
CA ILE A 329 -16.76 8.70 11.35
C ILE A 329 -17.20 7.34 10.81
N HIS A 330 -16.37 6.72 9.97
CA HIS A 330 -16.70 5.46 9.31
C HIS A 330 -15.55 4.47 9.17
N GLY A 331 -15.87 3.25 8.75
CA GLY A 331 -14.93 2.19 8.35
C GLY A 331 -15.26 1.71 6.95
N HIS A 332 -15.32 0.38 6.77
CA HIS A 332 -15.81 -0.36 5.59
C HIS A 332 -14.98 -0.22 4.32
N VAL A 333 -14.59 1.00 3.97
CA VAL A 333 -13.78 1.30 2.80
C VAL A 333 -12.32 1.35 3.19
N HIS A 334 -11.64 0.23 2.99
CA HIS A 334 -10.19 0.10 3.16
C HIS A 334 -9.39 1.04 2.23
N ASN A 335 -8.07 0.92 2.26
CA ASN A 335 -7.10 1.66 1.44
C ASN A 335 -7.12 1.32 -0.09
N ASN A 336 -8.24 0.87 -0.64
CA ASN A 336 -8.45 0.61 -2.06
C ASN A 336 -9.07 1.79 -2.82
N ARG A 337 -9.69 2.73 -2.09
CA ARG A 337 -10.31 3.94 -2.65
C ARG A 337 -9.85 5.21 -1.91
N LEU A 338 -8.55 5.28 -1.61
CA LEU A 338 -7.94 6.36 -0.80
C LEU A 338 -8.24 7.78 -1.30
N ARG A 339 -8.41 7.99 -2.61
CA ARG A 339 -8.81 9.31 -3.14
C ARG A 339 -10.21 9.73 -2.69
N GLU A 340 -11.09 8.75 -2.48
CA GLU A 340 -12.51 8.97 -2.18
C GLU A 340 -12.80 8.88 -0.68
N TYR A 341 -12.11 7.96 0.02
CA TYR A 341 -12.25 7.66 1.44
C TYR A 341 -10.88 7.63 2.14
N PRO A 342 -10.15 8.75 2.15
CA PRO A 342 -8.92 8.89 2.91
C PRO A 342 -9.18 8.85 4.42
N PHE A 343 -8.13 8.83 5.26
CA PHE A 343 -8.28 8.99 6.72
C PHE A 343 -9.11 10.23 7.08
N ILE A 344 -8.82 11.40 6.51
CA ILE A 344 -9.65 12.61 6.66
C ILE A 344 -9.90 13.21 5.28
N ASN A 345 -11.18 13.45 4.98
CA ASN A 345 -11.63 14.24 3.84
C ASN A 345 -12.36 15.49 4.36
N SER A 346 -11.68 16.64 4.38
CA SER A 346 -12.23 17.89 4.92
C SER A 346 -13.40 18.39 4.08
N LYS A 347 -13.32 18.26 2.75
CA LYS A 347 -14.38 18.69 1.84
C LYS A 347 -15.68 17.89 2.01
N LYS A 348 -15.59 16.58 2.22
CA LYS A 348 -16.75 15.70 2.46
C LYS A 348 -17.12 15.56 3.93
N LYS A 349 -16.29 16.12 4.83
CA LYS A 349 -16.40 15.96 6.29
C LYS A 349 -16.50 14.50 6.73
N THR A 350 -15.61 13.65 6.19
CA THR A 350 -15.57 12.21 6.55
C THR A 350 -14.23 11.84 7.15
N ILE A 351 -14.25 11.01 8.18
CA ILE A 351 -13.09 10.45 8.88
C ILE A 351 -13.17 8.93 8.79
N ASN A 352 -12.22 8.30 8.10
CA ASN A 352 -12.14 6.86 7.97
C ASN A 352 -11.22 6.28 9.05
N VAL A 353 -11.79 5.60 10.04
CA VAL A 353 -11.05 5.01 11.17
C VAL A 353 -10.69 3.54 10.96
N GLY A 354 -10.78 3.05 9.72
CA GLY A 354 -10.32 1.72 9.34
C GLY A 354 -8.81 1.55 9.51
N VAL A 355 -8.39 0.43 10.12
CA VAL A 355 -6.97 0.17 10.44
C VAL A 355 -6.00 0.30 9.26
N ASP A 356 -6.49 0.10 8.04
CA ASP A 356 -5.71 0.19 6.81
C ASP A 356 -5.32 1.63 6.41
N VAL A 357 -5.96 2.64 7.00
CA VAL A 357 -5.61 4.06 6.84
C VAL A 357 -5.08 4.70 8.12
N THR A 358 -5.24 4.04 9.27
CA THR A 358 -4.77 4.53 10.58
C THR A 358 -3.47 3.87 11.05
N LYS A 359 -2.76 3.18 10.15
CA LYS A 359 -1.52 2.45 10.46
C LYS A 359 -1.71 1.41 11.57
N PHE A 360 -2.91 0.85 11.67
CA PHE A 360 -3.35 -0.10 12.69
C PHE A 360 -3.47 0.45 14.12
N TYR A 361 -3.42 1.77 14.31
CA TYR A 361 -3.70 2.38 15.61
C TYR A 361 -5.20 2.71 15.74
N PRO A 362 -5.77 2.57 16.95
CA PRO A 362 -6.97 3.30 17.32
C PRO A 362 -6.74 4.80 17.20
N VAL A 363 -7.78 5.55 16.84
CA VAL A 363 -7.73 7.00 16.63
C VAL A 363 -8.34 7.69 17.84
N ASN A 364 -7.57 8.57 18.48
CA ASN A 364 -8.07 9.37 19.60
C ASN A 364 -8.97 10.51 19.11
N LEU A 365 -10.00 10.84 19.89
CA LEU A 365 -10.87 11.98 19.60
C LEU A 365 -10.10 13.30 19.49
N LYS A 366 -9.14 13.57 20.38
CA LYS A 366 -8.35 14.81 20.35
C LYS A 366 -7.61 14.97 19.02
N TRP A 367 -7.02 13.89 18.52
CA TRP A 367 -6.34 13.88 17.23
C TRP A 367 -7.28 14.23 16.08
N ILE A 368 -8.52 13.71 16.12
CA ILE A 368 -9.52 14.05 15.11
C ILE A 368 -9.80 15.54 15.16
N LEU A 369 -10.10 16.09 16.34
CA LEU A 369 -10.42 17.51 16.52
C LEU A 369 -9.29 18.41 16.01
N ASP A 370 -8.05 18.11 16.38
CA ASP A 370 -6.89 18.91 15.96
C ASP A 370 -6.65 18.86 14.45
N LEU A 371 -6.83 17.69 13.84
CA LEU A 371 -6.60 17.52 12.41
C LEU A 371 -7.72 18.10 11.56
N ILE A 372 -8.99 18.05 11.99
CA ILE A 372 -10.09 18.64 11.22
C ILE A 372 -10.04 20.18 11.24
N GLU A 373 -9.48 20.79 12.30
CA GLU A 373 -9.28 22.24 12.40
C GLU A 373 -8.25 22.78 11.39
N THR A 374 -7.33 21.94 10.90
CA THR A 374 -6.40 22.32 9.84
C THR A 374 -7.05 22.45 8.45
N GLU A 375 -8.32 22.04 8.32
CA GLU A 375 -9.07 21.94 7.07
C GLU A 375 -8.39 21.11 5.95
N SER A 376 -7.37 20.32 6.31
CA SER A 376 -6.56 19.57 5.37
C SER A 376 -7.11 18.16 5.11
N ASN A 377 -6.78 17.61 3.94
CA ASN A 377 -7.06 16.20 3.63
C ASN A 377 -5.85 15.34 4.01
N TYR A 378 -6.12 14.23 4.71
CA TYR A 378 -5.08 13.30 5.14
C TYR A 378 -5.38 11.92 4.56
N LEU A 379 -4.56 11.43 3.61
CA LEU A 379 -4.74 10.10 3.01
C LEU A 379 -4.66 8.98 4.07
N TYR A 380 -3.77 9.16 5.04
CA TYR A 380 -3.49 8.25 6.14
C TYR A 380 -3.33 9.07 7.42
N LEU A 381 -3.45 8.41 8.58
CA LEU A 381 -3.08 9.00 9.87
C LEU A 381 -1.62 9.52 9.80
N PRO A 382 -1.36 10.77 10.18
CA PRO A 382 -0.01 11.35 10.17
C PRO A 382 1.03 10.54 10.95
N HIS A 383 2.32 10.73 10.67
CA HIS A 383 3.38 10.09 11.44
C HIS A 383 3.58 10.75 12.81
N LYS A 384 3.48 12.07 12.85
CA LYS A 384 3.56 12.87 14.07
C LYS A 384 2.19 13.47 14.35
N ILE A 385 1.66 13.19 15.52
CA ILE A 385 0.43 13.80 16.02
C ILE A 385 0.88 14.62 17.23
N ILE A 386 0.93 15.94 17.04
CA ILE A 386 1.40 16.92 18.05
C ILE A 386 0.20 17.36 18.86
#